data_AF-A0A9X7BNJ2-F1
#
_entry.id   AF-A0A9X7BNJ2-F1
#
_cell.length_a   1.000
_cell.length_b   1.000
_cell.length_c   1.000
_cell.angle_alpha   90.00
_cell.angle_beta   90.00
_cell.angle_gamma   90.00
#
_symmetry.space_group_name_H-M   'P 1'
#
loop_
_entity.id
_entity.type
_entity.pdbx_description
1 polymer ?
#
loop_
_entity_poly.entity_id
_entity_poly.type
_entity_poly.pdbx_seq_one_letter_code
_entity_poly.pdbx_strand_id
1 'polypeptide(L)'
;MKGLIIMTQNTLCVRALPSFIDEFNGIFGFGSNIASIIETIFGTEVGNDNVILEEILKNQELLNIINENISEINGSLNEIIANGNANSELLNDLINISNAQGTVLTNIQDQISSINSTLNYYLGKMTQMLNTVIQQNSVIILQIQYLSKQLEEISKKLDTININVLVNSTLTEISPSYQRMKYVNNKFDELSITHTDKFSQNGKNSSNVEILETATPTDLTGIISLIEFAKSVTKNDMNSFEFYLKTFHDVMVGKTIFERSALQTARDLIKESDIQADGSEVGKTYNFLIVLSSLLCKSYATIVACRKILCLPNIDYTPIINQCIQEQTKEFKENVIPYLSSTFTTFNHIDLGKGAAWREAHICDVKASPGYALVAFEVVQNGNDFDLIGYQAKLKSNYGIDKESVSKVITPNINKIIGPRSGEKKPGEEETISKHIYFNSEEVIFPEGYVITNIKFKSGTLEMGFHYEVTACLYDPITGEIDTNETLTEMRDANPETEISPTSDNGVYFPNRISDIFFSPMRSFQINGDPNSHKFSILSTSYLSEYLVESDLINKETSLIFLTKDITANTLNN
;
A
#
# COMPACT_ATOMS: atom_id res chain seq x y z
N MET A 1 19.36 29.31 -19.42
CA MET A 1 19.68 27.92 -19.79
C MET A 1 20.10 27.21 -18.52
N LYS A 2 19.20 26.40 -17.96
CA LYS A 2 19.38 25.68 -16.69
C LYS A 2 20.15 24.39 -16.97
N GLY A 3 21.29 24.23 -16.31
CA GLY A 3 22.06 22.98 -16.30
C GLY A 3 21.39 21.97 -15.37
N LEU A 4 21.06 20.81 -15.93
CA LEU A 4 20.58 19.62 -15.25
C LEU A 4 21.78 18.99 -14.52
N ILE A 5 21.80 18.98 -13.19
CA ILE A 5 22.76 18.17 -12.43
C ILE A 5 22.10 16.82 -12.20
N ILE A 6 22.62 15.82 -12.90
CA ILE A 6 22.36 14.40 -12.70
C ILE A 6 23.02 14.01 -11.38
N MET A 7 22.23 13.66 -10.36
CA MET A 7 22.76 12.93 -9.20
C MET A 7 22.85 11.45 -9.56
N THR A 8 24.08 10.97 -9.60
CA THR A 8 24.45 9.57 -9.81
C THR A 8 23.87 8.67 -8.71
N GLN A 9 23.18 7.62 -9.17
CA GLN A 9 22.72 6.50 -8.37
C GLN A 9 23.91 5.84 -7.64
N ASN A 10 23.81 5.73 -6.32
CA ASN A 10 24.60 4.76 -5.58
C ASN A 10 24.09 3.36 -5.94
N THR A 11 24.99 2.56 -6.48
CA THR A 11 24.83 1.20 -6.95
C THR A 11 24.66 0.22 -5.80
N LEU A 12 23.40 -0.06 -5.44
CA LEU A 12 22.98 -1.39 -5.00
C LEU A 12 22.39 -2.07 -6.24
N CYS A 13 23.08 -3.08 -6.76
CA CYS A 13 22.63 -3.86 -7.91
C CYS A 13 21.50 -4.82 -7.47
N VAL A 14 20.38 -4.27 -6.97
CA VAL A 14 19.12 -4.98 -6.87
C VAL A 14 18.51 -4.88 -8.26
N ARG A 15 18.33 -6.01 -8.94
CA ARG A 15 17.63 -6.05 -10.22
C ARG A 15 16.25 -5.44 -9.99
N ALA A 16 15.98 -4.27 -10.55
CA ALA A 16 14.68 -3.63 -10.41
C ALA A 16 13.60 -4.61 -10.90
N LEU A 17 12.54 -4.78 -10.12
CA LEU A 17 11.40 -5.58 -10.54
C LEU A 17 10.87 -5.03 -11.88
N PRO A 18 10.35 -5.88 -12.77
CA PRO A 18 9.65 -5.41 -13.95
C PRO A 18 8.59 -4.37 -13.58
N SER A 19 8.49 -3.28 -14.33
CA SER A 19 7.63 -2.12 -13.98
C SER A 19 6.14 -2.44 -13.81
N PHE A 20 5.70 -3.60 -14.30
CA PHE A 20 4.32 -4.10 -14.22
C PHE A 20 4.04 -4.93 -12.95
N ILE A 21 5.03 -5.19 -12.09
CA ILE A 21 4.84 -5.84 -10.80
C ILE A 21 5.43 -5.03 -9.66
N ASP A 22 4.86 -5.23 -8.47
CA ASP A 22 5.41 -4.74 -7.21
C ASP A 22 5.30 -5.86 -6.14
N GLU A 23 6.05 -5.71 -5.07
CA GLU A 23 6.23 -6.71 -4.00
C GLU A 23 5.74 -6.16 -2.67
N PHE A 24 5.02 -7.00 -1.93
CA PHE A 24 4.58 -6.75 -0.57
C PHE A 24 5.11 -7.83 0.37
N ASN A 25 5.78 -7.43 1.45
CA ASN A 25 6.51 -8.36 2.33
C ASN A 25 5.66 -8.98 3.44
N GLY A 26 4.34 -9.00 3.29
CA GLY A 26 3.43 -9.45 4.34
C GLY A 26 3.27 -8.44 5.49
N ILE A 27 2.33 -8.71 6.38
CA ILE A 27 2.05 -7.89 7.57
C ILE A 27 3.22 -7.96 8.55
N PHE A 28 3.88 -9.11 8.65
CA PHE A 28 5.05 -9.26 9.50
C PHE A 28 6.24 -8.41 9.01
N GLY A 29 6.51 -8.44 7.70
CA GLY A 29 7.53 -7.58 7.09
C GLY A 29 7.21 -6.10 7.26
N PHE A 30 5.93 -5.74 7.16
CA PHE A 30 5.45 -4.38 7.43
C PHE A 30 5.70 -3.93 8.88
N GLY A 31 5.36 -4.77 9.86
CA GLY A 31 5.62 -4.51 11.27
C GLY A 31 7.10 -4.30 11.56
N SER A 32 7.97 -5.10 10.92
CA SER A 32 9.43 -4.97 11.03
C SER A 32 9.95 -3.65 10.43
N ASN A 33 9.42 -3.21 9.29
CA ASN A 33 9.76 -1.91 8.70
C ASN A 33 9.35 -0.75 9.63
N ILE A 34 8.19 -0.85 10.27
CA ILE A 34 7.72 0.14 11.26
C ILE A 34 8.59 0.14 12.52
N ALA A 35 9.05 -1.03 12.99
CA ALA A 35 10.00 -1.11 14.10
C ALA A 35 11.30 -0.36 13.77
N SER A 36 11.84 -0.51 12.55
CA SER A 36 13.02 0.23 12.11
C SER A 36 12.80 1.75 12.05
N ILE A 37 11.60 2.20 11.67
CA ILE A 37 11.20 3.61 11.75
C ILE A 37 11.22 4.09 13.21
N ILE A 38 10.67 3.31 14.14
CA ILE A 38 10.64 3.61 15.58
C ILE A 38 12.07 3.73 16.12
N GLU A 39 12.96 2.80 15.77
CA GLU A 39 14.37 2.85 16.16
C GLU A 39 15.07 4.12 15.63
N THR A 40 14.80 4.50 14.39
CA THR A 40 15.31 5.74 13.79
C THR A 40 14.84 6.99 14.57
N ILE A 41 13.57 7.02 14.99
CA ILE A 41 13.03 8.10 15.81
C ILE A 41 13.71 8.14 17.18
N PHE A 42 13.87 7.00 17.85
CA PHE A 42 14.53 6.94 19.16
C PHE A 42 16.00 7.35 19.09
N GLY A 43 16.72 6.89 18.07
CA GLY A 43 18.14 7.21 17.84
C GLY A 43 18.40 8.68 17.45
N THR A 44 17.36 9.49 17.23
CA THR A 44 17.52 10.92 16.96
C THR A 44 17.85 11.67 18.26
N GLU A 45 19.08 12.17 18.39
CA GLU A 45 19.50 12.99 19.54
C GLU A 45 18.96 14.42 19.41
N VAL A 46 17.98 14.77 20.24
CA VAL A 46 17.32 16.08 20.29
C VAL A 46 17.77 16.91 21.50
N GLY A 47 19.09 16.97 21.75
CA GLY A 47 19.66 17.80 22.82
C GLY A 47 19.37 17.24 24.22
N ASN A 48 19.50 18.09 25.24
CA ASN A 48 19.43 17.66 26.64
C ASN A 48 17.97 17.25 27.01
N ASP A 49 17.77 15.98 27.39
CA ASP A 49 16.46 15.34 27.64
C ASP A 49 15.59 16.00 28.74
N ASN A 50 16.17 16.97 29.48
CA ASN A 50 15.49 17.69 30.56
C ASN A 50 14.85 19.01 30.11
N VAL A 51 14.87 19.35 28.83
CA VAL A 51 14.35 20.63 28.34
C VAL A 51 13.03 20.44 27.60
N ILE A 52 11.93 20.86 28.25
CA ILE A 52 10.59 20.84 27.67
C ILE A 52 10.50 21.97 26.64
N LEU A 53 10.31 21.63 25.36
CA LEU A 53 10.27 22.60 24.25
C LEU A 53 9.26 23.75 24.48
N GLU A 54 8.15 23.47 25.16
CA GLU A 54 7.16 24.48 25.53
C GLU A 54 7.73 25.53 26.51
N GLU A 55 8.54 25.12 27.47
CA GLU A 55 9.20 26.03 28.40
C GLU A 55 10.26 26.86 27.69
N ILE A 56 10.98 26.28 26.72
CA ILE A 56 11.94 27.04 25.87
C ILE A 56 11.23 28.14 25.09
N LEU A 57 10.13 27.81 24.41
CA LEU A 57 9.38 28.76 23.58
C LEU A 57 8.77 29.87 24.44
N LYS A 58 8.18 29.54 25.60
CA LYS A 58 7.64 30.53 26.55
C LYS A 58 8.73 31.44 27.12
N ASN A 59 9.87 30.88 27.49
CA ASN A 59 11.01 31.65 28.01
C ASN A 59 11.62 32.54 26.94
N GLN A 60 11.66 32.11 25.68
CA GLN A 60 12.12 32.93 24.56
C GLN A 60 11.24 34.18 24.39
N GLU A 61 9.92 34.01 24.36
CA GLU A 61 8.97 35.12 24.24
C GLU A 61 9.07 36.09 25.42
N LEU A 62 9.11 35.56 26.65
CA LEU A 62 9.28 36.35 27.86
C LEU A 62 10.59 37.15 27.84
N LEU A 63 11.72 36.51 27.51
CA LEU A 63 13.03 37.17 27.48
C LEU A 63 13.12 38.23 26.38
N ASN A 64 12.50 38.02 25.22
CA ASN A 64 12.42 39.03 24.17
C ASN A 64 11.67 40.28 24.65
N ILE A 65 10.51 40.12 25.30
CA ILE A 65 9.75 41.23 25.88
C ILE A 65 10.57 41.98 26.94
N ILE A 66 11.28 41.26 27.81
CA ILE A 66 12.14 41.88 28.82
C ILE A 66 13.32 42.62 28.16
N ASN A 67 13.95 42.03 27.15
CA ASN A 67 15.06 42.62 26.40
C ASN A 67 14.65 43.95 25.73
N GLU A 68 13.50 43.98 25.06
CA GLU A 68 12.96 45.20 24.44
C GLU A 68 12.74 46.31 25.47
N ASN A 69 12.03 46.01 26.56
CA ASN A 69 11.73 46.99 27.61
C ASN A 69 13.00 47.53 28.30
N ILE A 70 13.96 46.66 28.65
CA ILE A 70 15.21 47.08 29.31
C ILE A 70 16.10 47.85 28.34
N SER A 71 16.14 47.47 27.06
CA SER A 71 16.89 48.19 26.02
C SER A 71 16.36 49.61 25.85
N GLU A 72 15.05 49.81 25.85
CA GLU A 72 14.42 51.14 25.75
C GLU A 72 14.75 52.02 26.98
N ILE A 73 14.67 51.44 28.18
CA ILE A 73 15.02 52.13 29.43
C ILE A 73 16.51 52.52 29.44
N ASN A 74 17.40 51.59 29.07
CA ASN A 74 18.84 51.84 29.05
C ASN A 74 19.20 52.92 28.01
N GLY A 75 18.58 52.88 26.82
CA GLY A 75 18.72 53.93 25.80
C GLY A 75 18.30 55.31 26.32
N SER A 76 17.11 55.39 26.95
CA SER A 76 16.60 56.62 27.56
C SER A 76 17.53 57.16 28.67
N LEU A 77 18.06 56.25 29.50
CA LEU A 77 18.99 56.61 30.57
C LEU A 77 20.33 57.14 30.03
N ASN A 78 20.84 56.53 28.95
CA ASN A 78 22.05 56.99 28.27
C ASN A 78 21.87 58.37 27.64
N GLU A 79 20.69 58.69 27.10
CA GLU A 79 20.38 60.04 26.63
C GLU A 79 20.36 61.06 27.77
N ILE A 80 19.79 60.72 28.93
CA ILE A 80 19.78 61.59 30.12
C ILE A 80 21.22 61.87 30.59
N ILE A 81 22.07 60.83 30.65
CA ILE A 81 23.48 60.97 31.02
C ILE A 81 24.22 61.85 30.00
N ALA A 82 24.01 61.63 28.70
CA ALA A 82 24.66 62.37 27.62
C ALA A 82 24.25 63.85 27.57
N ASN A 83 23.03 64.19 28.00
CA ASN A 83 22.53 65.56 28.07
C ASN A 83 23.22 66.43 29.14
N GLY A 84 23.98 65.84 30.07
CA GLY A 84 24.96 66.53 30.91
C GLY A 84 24.45 67.56 31.93
N ASN A 85 23.13 67.75 32.07
CA ASN A 85 22.53 68.77 32.93
C ASN A 85 22.40 68.39 34.42
N ALA A 86 22.97 67.26 34.84
CA ALA A 86 22.96 66.78 36.22
C ALA A 86 24.23 67.17 36.99
N ASN A 87 24.15 67.25 38.32
CA ASN A 87 25.36 67.42 39.15
C ASN A 87 26.24 66.15 39.10
N SER A 88 27.53 66.28 39.44
CA SER A 88 28.51 65.19 39.27
C SER A 88 28.22 63.93 40.09
N GLU A 89 27.59 64.07 41.26
CA GLU A 89 27.28 62.94 42.14
C GLU A 89 26.09 62.13 41.59
N LEU A 90 25.02 62.84 41.20
CA LEU A 90 23.86 62.24 40.52
C LEU A 90 24.24 61.61 39.18
N LEU A 91 25.16 62.23 38.42
CA LEU A 91 25.64 61.68 37.16
C LEU A 91 26.37 60.35 37.36
N ASN A 92 27.21 60.25 38.41
CA ASN A 92 27.88 59.00 38.77
C ASN A 92 26.91 57.90 39.19
N ASP A 93 25.87 58.23 39.96
CA ASP A 93 24.84 57.26 40.35
C ASP A 93 24.04 56.77 39.12
N LEU A 94 23.69 57.67 38.19
CA LEU A 94 23.02 57.31 36.93
C LEU A 94 23.90 56.40 36.04
N ILE A 95 25.21 56.67 35.98
CA ILE A 95 26.18 55.81 35.26
C ILE A 95 26.23 54.41 35.88
N ASN A 96 26.25 54.31 37.22
CA ASN A 96 26.25 53.02 37.90
C ASN A 96 24.96 52.22 37.62
N ILE A 97 23.81 52.89 37.59
CA ILE A 97 22.52 52.27 37.22
C ILE A 97 22.55 51.81 35.75
N SER A 98 23.06 52.64 34.83
CA SER A 98 23.19 52.27 33.41
C SER A 98 24.08 51.04 33.22
N ASN A 99 25.23 50.97 33.90
CA ASN A 99 26.13 49.82 33.87
C ASN A 99 25.47 48.55 34.40
N ALA A 100 24.69 48.65 35.49
CA ALA A 100 23.94 47.52 36.04
C ALA A 100 22.84 47.04 35.07
N GLN A 101 22.09 47.97 34.46
CA GLN A 101 21.11 47.64 33.42
C GLN A 101 21.76 47.02 32.18
N GLY A 102 22.93 47.52 31.77
CA GLY A 102 23.71 46.95 30.67
C GLY A 102 24.13 45.51 30.95
N THR A 103 24.56 45.21 32.17
CA THR A 103 24.89 43.84 32.60
C THR A 103 23.67 42.92 32.55
N VAL A 104 22.51 43.38 33.00
CA VAL A 104 21.26 42.63 32.91
C VAL A 104 20.86 42.37 31.45
N LEU A 105 20.99 43.37 30.58
CA LEU A 105 20.71 43.24 29.16
C LEU A 105 21.63 42.20 28.50
N THR A 106 22.94 42.24 28.77
CA THR A 106 23.89 41.23 28.29
C THR A 106 23.51 39.83 28.77
N ASN A 107 23.19 39.66 30.05
CA ASN A 107 22.76 38.35 30.58
C ASN A 107 21.50 37.82 29.90
N ILE A 108 20.52 38.69 29.62
CA ILE A 108 19.30 38.33 28.89
C ILE A 108 19.62 37.93 27.44
N GLN A 109 20.48 38.70 26.77
CA GLN A 109 20.91 38.41 25.40
C GLN A 109 21.66 37.08 25.30
N ASP A 110 22.49 36.76 26.29
CA ASP A 110 23.18 35.46 26.39
C ASP A 110 22.19 34.31 26.57
N GLN A 111 21.16 34.49 27.41
CA GLN A 111 20.09 33.50 27.59
C GLN A 111 19.25 33.31 26.32
N ILE A 112 18.87 34.39 25.64
CA ILE A 112 18.15 34.34 24.35
C ILE A 112 19.00 33.61 23.30
N SER A 113 20.30 33.93 23.23
CA SER A 113 21.22 33.29 22.28
C SER A 113 21.37 31.79 22.55
N SER A 114 21.47 31.39 23.82
CA SER A 114 21.48 29.97 24.22
C SER A 114 20.18 29.24 23.86
N ILE A 115 19.03 29.89 24.06
CA ILE A 115 17.71 29.36 23.68
C ILE A 115 17.63 29.17 22.16
N ASN A 116 18.01 30.19 21.39
CA ASN A 116 17.99 30.14 19.93
C ASN A 116 18.91 29.05 19.38
N SER A 117 20.10 28.89 19.96
CA SER A 117 21.02 27.80 19.60
C SER A 117 20.40 26.42 19.85
N THR A 118 19.75 26.24 21.02
CA THR A 118 19.05 25.00 21.37
C THR A 118 17.89 24.71 20.41
N LEU A 119 17.09 25.73 20.08
CA LEU A 119 15.97 25.62 19.14
C LEU A 119 16.45 25.28 17.74
N ASN A 120 17.51 25.90 17.24
CA ASN A 120 18.05 25.62 15.91
C ASN A 120 18.63 24.21 15.81
N TYR A 121 19.32 23.74 16.85
CA TYR A 121 19.79 22.35 16.93
C TYR A 121 18.62 21.36 16.90
N TYR A 122 17.63 21.61 17.77
CA TYR A 122 16.41 20.81 17.86
C TYR A 122 15.67 20.74 16.52
N LEU A 123 15.40 21.90 15.90
CA LEU A 123 14.72 22.02 14.61
C LEU A 123 15.44 21.27 13.48
N GLY A 124 16.76 21.39 13.41
CA GLY A 124 17.57 20.68 12.41
C GLY A 124 17.46 19.16 12.55
N LYS A 125 17.58 18.64 13.78
CA LYS A 125 17.45 17.21 14.07
C LYS A 125 16.04 16.68 13.81
N MET A 126 15.02 17.45 14.20
CA MET A 126 13.62 17.12 13.93
C MET A 126 13.33 17.06 12.44
N THR A 127 13.83 18.02 11.65
CA THR A 127 13.64 18.02 10.20
C THR A 127 14.28 16.77 9.56
N GLN A 128 15.50 16.42 9.97
CA GLN A 128 16.18 15.22 9.47
C GLN A 128 15.41 13.93 9.82
N MET A 129 14.92 13.82 11.06
CA MET A 129 14.11 12.70 11.51
C MET A 129 12.81 12.61 10.70
N LEU A 130 12.05 13.72 10.59
CA LEU A 130 10.79 13.75 9.85
C LEU A 130 10.98 13.42 8.37
N ASN A 131 12.03 13.93 7.73
CA ASN A 131 12.33 13.60 6.33
C ASN A 131 12.61 12.10 6.16
N THR A 132 13.38 11.50 7.07
CA THR A 132 13.68 10.06 7.05
C THR A 132 12.41 9.23 7.25
N VAL A 133 11.56 9.62 8.22
CA VAL A 133 10.26 8.99 8.48
C VAL A 133 9.34 9.10 7.26
N ILE A 134 9.26 10.26 6.61
CA ILE A 134 8.44 10.47 5.39
C ILE A 134 8.93 9.57 4.26
N GLN A 135 10.24 9.50 4.02
CA GLN A 135 10.82 8.67 2.96
C GLN A 135 10.51 7.18 3.19
N GLN A 136 10.74 6.67 4.40
CA GLN A 136 10.40 5.29 4.76
C GLN A 136 8.88 5.04 4.70
N ASN A 137 8.06 6.00 5.16
CA ASN A 137 6.60 5.92 5.05
C ASN A 137 6.10 5.97 3.60
N SER A 138 6.77 6.67 2.69
CA SER A 138 6.31 6.80 1.29
C SER A 138 6.30 5.45 0.55
N VAL A 139 7.32 4.61 0.79
CA VAL A 139 7.40 3.25 0.25
C VAL A 139 6.24 2.40 0.77
N ILE A 140 6.00 2.50 2.08
CA ILE A 140 4.89 1.87 2.79
C ILE A 140 3.52 2.33 2.26
N ILE A 141 3.35 3.64 2.02
CA ILE A 141 2.10 4.25 1.55
C ILE A 141 1.78 3.80 0.12
N LEU A 142 2.76 3.67 -0.77
CA LEU A 142 2.54 3.17 -2.14
C LEU A 142 1.98 1.74 -2.12
N GLN A 143 2.57 0.85 -1.31
CA GLN A 143 2.10 -0.53 -1.14
C GLN A 143 0.66 -0.56 -0.57
N ILE A 144 0.36 0.28 0.43
CA ILE A 144 -0.99 0.35 1.05
C ILE A 144 -2.01 1.02 0.12
N GLN A 145 -1.63 1.99 -0.70
CA GLN A 145 -2.54 2.73 -1.59
C GLN A 145 -3.13 1.81 -2.67
N TYR A 146 -2.33 0.93 -3.24
CA TYR A 146 -2.80 -0.09 -4.17
C TYR A 146 -3.87 -0.98 -3.51
N LEU A 147 -3.55 -1.52 -2.34
CA LEU A 147 -4.40 -2.39 -1.54
C LEU A 147 -5.68 -1.69 -1.06
N SER A 148 -5.57 -0.41 -0.68
CA SER A 148 -6.70 0.44 -0.28
C SER A 148 -7.63 0.74 -1.45
N LYS A 149 -7.09 0.92 -2.67
CA LYS A 149 -7.91 1.11 -3.87
C LYS A 149 -8.70 -0.15 -4.20
N GLN A 150 -8.09 -1.33 -4.07
CA GLN A 150 -8.80 -2.60 -4.20
C GLN A 150 -9.89 -2.73 -3.14
N LEU A 151 -9.61 -2.33 -1.88
CA LEU A 151 -10.61 -2.35 -0.82
C LEU A 151 -11.75 -1.34 -1.03
N GLU A 152 -11.46 -0.17 -1.60
CA GLU A 152 -12.48 0.82 -1.97
C GLU A 152 -13.38 0.31 -3.11
N GLU A 153 -12.80 -0.39 -4.10
CA GLU A 153 -13.55 -1.07 -5.15
C GLU A 153 -14.50 -2.14 -4.59
N ILE A 154 -14.08 -2.87 -3.54
CA ILE A 154 -14.93 -3.81 -2.77
C ILE A 154 -16.01 -3.04 -1.99
N SER A 155 -15.62 -1.97 -1.29
CA SER A 155 -16.53 -1.19 -0.43
C SER A 155 -17.66 -0.51 -1.18
N LYS A 156 -17.41 0.07 -2.37
CA LYS A 156 -18.44 0.70 -3.20
C LYS A 156 -19.50 -0.28 -3.69
N LYS A 157 -19.21 -1.58 -3.63
CA LYS A 157 -20.07 -2.66 -4.15
C LYS A 157 -20.82 -3.40 -3.03
N LEU A 158 -20.66 -2.97 -1.77
CA LEU A 158 -21.35 -3.54 -0.60
C LEU A 158 -22.74 -2.94 -0.32
N ASP A 159 -23.24 -2.02 -1.17
CA ASP A 159 -24.44 -1.19 -0.92
C ASP A 159 -25.80 -1.92 -0.94
N THR A 160 -25.89 -3.24 -0.75
CA THR A 160 -27.17 -3.97 -0.93
C THR A 160 -27.46 -5.12 0.04
N ILE A 161 -26.65 -5.34 1.09
CA ILE A 161 -26.93 -6.44 2.03
C ILE A 161 -27.87 -5.96 3.14
N ASN A 162 -28.86 -6.79 3.49
CA ASN A 162 -29.64 -6.64 4.71
C ASN A 162 -28.71 -6.86 5.92
N ILE A 163 -28.05 -5.79 6.36
CA ILE A 163 -26.95 -5.85 7.31
C ILE A 163 -27.44 -6.40 8.65
N ASN A 164 -26.99 -7.62 9.00
CA ASN A 164 -27.28 -8.25 10.29
C ASN A 164 -26.72 -7.41 11.45
N VAL A 165 -27.33 -7.52 12.64
CA VAL A 165 -26.95 -6.80 13.88
C VAL A 165 -25.45 -6.94 14.18
N LEU A 166 -24.85 -8.10 13.91
CA LEU A 166 -23.42 -8.36 14.13
C LEU A 166 -22.52 -7.47 13.25
N VAL A 167 -22.86 -7.31 11.97
CA VAL A 167 -22.09 -6.46 11.05
C VAL A 167 -22.24 -4.98 11.47
N ASN A 168 -23.47 -4.54 11.75
CA ASN A 168 -23.73 -3.17 12.21
C ASN A 168 -23.02 -2.84 13.52
N SER A 169 -22.99 -3.77 14.48
CA SER A 169 -22.28 -3.60 15.74
C SER A 169 -20.78 -3.41 15.51
N THR A 170 -20.17 -4.27 14.67
CA THR A 170 -18.74 -4.20 14.35
C THR A 170 -18.38 -2.88 13.65
N LEU A 171 -19.21 -2.43 12.70
CA LEU A 171 -19.03 -1.14 12.03
C LEU A 171 -19.12 0.03 13.01
N THR A 172 -20.07 -0.02 13.94
CA THR A 172 -20.26 1.02 14.97
C THR A 172 -19.07 1.08 15.92
N GLU A 173 -18.51 -0.08 16.29
CA GLU A 173 -17.37 -0.18 17.21
C GLU A 173 -16.04 0.21 16.55
N ILE A 174 -15.79 -0.17 15.29
CA ILE A 174 -14.50 0.10 14.63
C ILE A 174 -14.40 1.51 14.03
N SER A 175 -15.53 2.08 13.56
CA SER A 175 -15.51 3.32 12.76
C SER A 175 -14.87 4.51 13.47
N PRO A 176 -15.17 4.81 14.76
CA PRO A 176 -14.56 5.96 15.44
C PRO A 176 -13.03 5.86 15.48
N SER A 177 -12.51 4.68 15.83
CA SER A 177 -11.07 4.43 15.91
C SER A 177 -10.42 4.51 14.53
N TYR A 178 -11.03 3.87 13.51
CA TYR A 178 -10.54 3.93 12.13
C TYR A 178 -10.45 5.37 11.61
N GLN A 179 -11.51 6.17 11.79
CA GLN A 179 -11.53 7.58 11.37
C GLN A 179 -10.46 8.41 12.09
N ARG A 180 -10.31 8.21 13.41
CA ARG A 180 -9.29 8.93 14.19
C ARG A 180 -7.88 8.58 13.75
N MET A 181 -7.57 7.30 13.56
CA MET A 181 -6.27 6.81 13.09
C MET A 181 -5.95 7.32 11.69
N LYS A 182 -6.90 7.23 10.76
CA LYS A 182 -6.76 7.74 9.39
C LYS A 182 -6.49 9.24 9.40
N TYR A 183 -7.26 10.02 10.17
CA TYR A 183 -7.06 11.46 10.28
C TYR A 183 -5.70 11.80 10.87
N VAL A 184 -5.31 11.18 11.99
CA VAL A 184 -4.03 11.43 12.67
C VAL A 184 -2.85 11.11 11.76
N ASN A 185 -2.86 9.96 11.09
CA ASN A 185 -1.77 9.57 10.18
C ASN A 185 -1.67 10.55 8.99
N ASN A 186 -2.80 10.87 8.34
CA ASN A 186 -2.80 11.79 7.20
C ASN A 186 -2.36 13.20 7.59
N LYS A 187 -2.84 13.69 8.74
CA LYS A 187 -2.49 15.04 9.22
C LYS A 187 -1.04 15.12 9.66
N PHE A 188 -0.50 14.06 10.25
CA PHE A 188 0.92 13.96 10.57
C PHE A 188 1.78 14.03 9.32
N ASP A 189 1.46 13.25 8.28
CA ASP A 189 2.20 13.28 7.01
C ASP A 189 2.17 14.68 6.37
N GLU A 190 0.98 15.30 6.29
CA GLU A 190 0.78 16.65 5.73
C GLU A 190 1.64 17.70 6.45
N LEU A 191 1.60 17.71 7.79
CA LEU A 191 2.36 18.66 8.61
C LEU A 191 3.87 18.40 8.52
N SER A 192 4.27 17.13 8.48
CA SER A 192 5.69 16.75 8.39
C SER A 192 6.29 17.12 7.04
N ILE A 193 5.56 16.91 5.93
CA ILE A 193 5.97 17.33 4.58
C ILE A 193 6.06 18.86 4.52
N THR A 194 5.02 19.56 4.98
CA THR A 194 4.99 21.03 4.98
C THR A 194 6.18 21.63 5.75
N HIS A 195 6.52 21.05 6.91
CA HIS A 195 7.68 21.47 7.70
C HIS A 195 9.00 21.22 6.96
N THR A 196 9.17 20.02 6.40
CA THR A 196 10.40 19.61 5.69
C THR A 196 10.64 20.44 4.44
N ASP A 197 9.60 20.74 3.66
CA ASP A 197 9.68 21.57 2.45
C ASP A 197 10.07 23.02 2.78
N LYS A 198 9.45 23.61 3.82
CA LYS A 198 9.78 24.97 4.29
C LYS A 198 11.23 25.05 4.78
N PHE A 199 11.68 24.08 5.57
CA PHE A 199 13.04 24.06 6.11
C PHE A 199 14.08 23.85 4.98
N SER A 200 13.77 23.01 3.98
CA SER A 200 14.63 22.77 2.81
C SER A 200 14.74 23.97 1.87
N GLN A 201 13.69 24.79 1.74
CA GLN A 201 13.74 26.02 0.95
C GLN A 201 14.62 27.10 1.60
N ASN A 202 14.66 27.17 2.93
CA ASN A 202 15.58 28.06 3.65
C ASN A 202 17.06 27.62 3.52
N GLY A 203 17.33 26.32 3.35
CA GLY A 203 18.68 25.79 3.14
C GLY A 203 19.23 25.88 1.71
N LYS A 204 18.39 26.07 0.68
CA LYS A 204 18.83 26.14 -0.73
C LYS A 204 19.53 27.45 -1.12
N ASN A 205 19.54 28.46 -0.24
CA ASN A 205 20.34 29.67 -0.43
C ASN A 205 21.77 29.57 0.16
N SER A 206 22.11 28.45 0.80
CA SER A 206 23.46 28.19 1.31
C SER A 206 23.86 26.77 0.93
N SER A 207 24.41 26.63 -0.28
CA SER A 207 25.14 25.43 -0.69
C SER A 207 26.42 25.34 0.13
N ASN A 208 26.31 24.84 1.36
CA ASN A 208 27.33 24.19 2.17
C ASN A 208 26.66 23.72 3.48
N VAL A 209 27.05 22.55 3.95
CA VAL A 209 26.62 21.91 5.21
C VAL A 209 27.07 22.69 6.47
N GLU A 210 27.75 23.82 6.27
CA GLU A 210 28.06 24.82 7.28
C GLU A 210 27.20 26.06 7.01
N ILE A 211 26.17 26.26 7.82
CA ILE A 211 25.58 27.53 8.31
C ILE A 211 24.20 27.15 8.88
N LEU A 212 24.17 26.74 10.14
CA LEU A 212 22.96 26.71 10.98
C LEU A 212 23.13 27.59 12.23
N GLU A 213 24.21 28.36 12.32
CA GLU A 213 24.52 29.21 13.47
C GLU A 213 24.00 30.66 13.33
N THR A 214 23.52 31.07 12.15
CA THR A 214 23.12 32.47 11.90
C THR A 214 21.69 32.66 11.37
N ALA A 215 20.90 31.59 11.27
CA ALA A 215 19.50 31.72 10.91
C ALA A 215 18.72 32.37 12.06
N THR A 216 18.29 33.62 11.85
CA THR A 216 17.18 34.20 12.63
C THR A 216 15.97 33.27 12.50
N PRO A 217 15.15 33.11 13.55
CA PRO A 217 14.03 32.16 13.55
C PRO A 217 12.91 32.69 12.65
N THR A 218 13.09 32.60 11.34
CA THR A 218 12.08 32.92 10.34
C THR A 218 11.26 31.66 10.05
N ASP A 219 10.11 31.65 10.72
CA ASP A 219 8.94 30.80 10.49
C ASP A 219 8.74 29.57 11.42
N LEU A 220 8.69 29.84 12.74
CA LEU A 220 8.25 28.91 13.79
C LEU A 220 6.81 28.38 13.56
N THR A 221 6.00 29.03 12.71
CA THR A 221 4.58 28.70 12.46
C THR A 221 4.38 27.24 12.04
N GLY A 222 5.28 26.70 11.21
CA GLY A 222 5.22 25.32 10.75
C GLY A 222 5.47 24.29 11.85
N ILE A 223 6.40 24.58 12.77
CA ILE A 223 6.65 23.68 13.90
C ILE A 223 5.60 23.84 15.00
N ILE A 224 5.05 25.04 15.22
CA ILE A 224 3.97 25.27 16.19
C ILE A 224 2.77 24.38 15.85
N SER A 225 2.38 24.32 14.57
CA SER A 225 1.28 23.44 14.12
C SER A 225 1.57 21.96 14.40
N LEU A 226 2.81 21.53 14.19
CA LEU A 226 3.25 20.16 14.44
C LEU A 226 3.32 19.82 15.94
N ILE A 227 3.75 20.78 16.77
CA ILE A 227 3.76 20.69 18.24
C ILE A 227 2.34 20.61 18.79
N GLU A 228 1.43 21.51 18.38
CA GLU A 228 0.03 21.49 18.81
C GLU A 228 -0.66 20.18 18.42
N PHE A 229 -0.40 19.71 17.20
CA PHE A 229 -0.87 18.42 16.74
C PHE A 229 -0.32 17.28 17.62
N ALA A 230 0.99 17.25 17.88
CA ALA A 230 1.63 16.26 18.74
C ALA A 230 1.05 16.26 20.17
N LYS A 231 0.75 17.44 20.73
CA LYS A 231 0.07 17.57 22.03
C LYS A 231 -1.32 16.93 21.99
N SER A 232 -2.06 17.13 20.91
CA SER A 232 -3.40 16.53 20.75
C SER A 232 -3.36 14.99 20.67
N VAL A 233 -2.30 14.42 20.07
CA VAL A 233 -2.12 12.97 19.90
C VAL A 233 -1.65 12.31 21.19
N THR A 234 -0.76 12.97 21.94
CA THR A 234 -0.12 12.43 23.16
C THR A 234 -0.86 12.79 24.45
N LYS A 235 -2.00 13.47 24.35
CA LYS A 235 -2.81 13.87 25.50
C LYS A 235 -3.32 12.65 26.27
N ASN A 236 -3.08 12.63 27.57
CA ASN A 236 -3.58 11.60 28.46
C ASN A 236 -4.98 11.95 28.97
N ASP A 237 -6.00 11.56 28.21
CA ASP A 237 -7.41 11.66 28.62
C ASP A 237 -8.19 10.38 28.24
N MET A 238 -9.48 10.31 28.62
CA MET A 238 -10.29 9.11 28.37
C MET A 238 -10.51 8.80 26.88
N ASN A 239 -10.31 9.77 26.00
CA ASN A 239 -10.43 9.63 24.55
C ASN A 239 -9.05 9.75 23.88
N SER A 240 -8.01 9.28 24.56
CA SER A 240 -6.63 9.35 24.08
C SER A 240 -6.47 8.60 22.76
N PHE A 241 -5.45 8.96 22.01
CA PHE A 241 -5.17 8.24 20.76
C PHE A 241 -4.86 6.76 21.01
N GLU A 242 -4.13 6.45 22.09
CA GLU A 242 -3.86 5.06 22.51
C GLU A 242 -5.14 4.27 22.81
N PHE A 243 -6.15 4.90 23.41
CA PHE A 243 -7.46 4.26 23.62
C PHE A 243 -8.10 3.85 22.29
N TYR A 244 -8.06 4.70 21.27
CA TYR A 244 -8.57 4.36 19.93
C TYR A 244 -7.73 3.26 19.27
N LEU A 245 -6.39 3.26 19.41
CA LEU A 245 -5.54 2.19 18.88
C LEU A 245 -5.87 0.84 19.52
N LYS A 246 -6.06 0.82 20.85
CA LYS A 246 -6.43 -0.37 21.59
C LYS A 246 -7.82 -0.87 21.19
N THR A 247 -8.81 0.02 21.17
CA THR A 247 -10.18 -0.32 20.78
C THR A 247 -10.24 -0.84 19.35
N PHE A 248 -9.50 -0.23 18.42
CA PHE A 248 -9.39 -0.72 17.05
C PHE A 248 -8.87 -2.16 17.00
N HIS A 249 -7.78 -2.43 17.72
CA HIS A 249 -7.22 -3.78 17.80
C HIS A 249 -8.21 -4.76 18.44
N ASP A 250 -8.88 -4.39 19.54
CA ASP A 250 -9.85 -5.26 20.21
C ASP A 250 -11.01 -5.65 19.28
N VAL A 251 -11.52 -4.69 18.49
CA VAL A 251 -12.54 -4.98 17.47
C VAL A 251 -12.00 -5.85 16.33
N MET A 252 -10.74 -5.66 15.92
CA MET A 252 -10.10 -6.49 14.89
C MET A 252 -10.01 -7.97 15.29
N VAL A 253 -9.86 -8.28 16.59
CA VAL A 253 -9.72 -9.65 17.10
C VAL A 253 -10.96 -10.15 17.85
N GLY A 254 -12.07 -9.41 17.81
CA GLY A 254 -13.33 -9.82 18.44
C GLY A 254 -13.35 -9.78 19.96
N LYS A 255 -12.48 -8.98 20.60
CA LYS A 255 -12.54 -8.65 22.03
C LYS A 255 -13.61 -7.57 22.29
N THR A 256 -14.82 -7.84 21.81
CA THR A 256 -15.96 -6.91 21.81
C THR A 256 -17.14 -7.50 22.56
N ILE A 257 -18.20 -6.71 22.76
CA ILE A 257 -19.40 -7.14 23.49
C ILE A 257 -20.04 -8.38 22.83
N PHE A 258 -19.98 -8.46 21.50
CA PHE A 258 -20.57 -9.55 20.72
C PHE A 258 -19.57 -10.66 20.35
N GLU A 259 -18.35 -10.61 20.87
CA GLU A 259 -17.26 -11.54 20.54
C GLU A 259 -17.06 -11.71 19.03
N ARG A 260 -17.30 -10.61 18.30
CA ARG A 260 -17.34 -10.58 16.85
C ARG A 260 -16.18 -9.76 16.33
N SER A 261 -15.29 -10.39 15.57
CA SER A 261 -14.14 -9.71 14.98
C SER A 261 -14.51 -8.97 13.70
N ALA A 262 -13.82 -7.85 13.43
CA ALA A 262 -13.93 -7.14 12.16
C ALA A 262 -13.54 -8.02 10.98
N LEU A 263 -12.63 -8.97 11.18
CA LEU A 263 -12.20 -9.91 10.16
C LEU A 263 -13.30 -10.93 9.81
N GLN A 264 -14.02 -11.46 10.80
CA GLN A 264 -15.21 -12.29 10.57
C GLN A 264 -16.33 -11.51 9.88
N THR A 265 -16.50 -10.24 10.23
CA THR A 265 -17.46 -9.36 9.55
C THR A 265 -17.08 -9.11 8.10
N ALA A 266 -15.81 -8.82 7.80
CA ALA A 266 -15.34 -8.68 6.42
C ALA A 266 -15.50 -9.98 5.62
N ARG A 267 -15.19 -11.13 6.21
CA ARG A 267 -15.41 -12.47 5.63
C ARG A 267 -16.85 -12.67 5.19
N ASP A 268 -17.81 -12.43 6.10
CA ASP A 268 -19.22 -12.65 5.82
C ASP A 268 -19.73 -11.69 4.75
N LEU A 269 -19.29 -10.42 4.79
CA LEU A 269 -19.62 -9.43 3.76
C LEU A 269 -19.08 -9.83 2.39
N ILE A 270 -17.83 -10.27 2.30
CA ILE A 270 -17.20 -10.68 1.02
C ILE A 270 -17.90 -11.91 0.42
N LYS A 271 -18.33 -12.85 1.27
CA LYS A 271 -19.08 -14.05 0.86
C LYS A 271 -20.49 -13.78 0.39
N GLU A 272 -21.24 -12.98 1.16
CA GLU A 272 -22.65 -12.72 0.87
C GLU A 272 -22.85 -11.73 -0.27
N SER A 273 -21.82 -10.95 -0.56
CA SER A 273 -21.89 -9.97 -1.62
C SER A 273 -21.70 -10.60 -2.99
N ASP A 274 -22.50 -10.17 -3.97
CA ASP A 274 -22.19 -10.28 -5.39
C ASP A 274 -21.00 -9.35 -5.76
N ILE A 275 -19.95 -9.27 -4.92
CA ILE A 275 -18.76 -8.44 -5.16
C ILE A 275 -18.00 -9.00 -6.35
N GLN A 276 -18.38 -8.40 -7.45
CA GLN A 276 -17.78 -8.40 -8.75
C GLN A 276 -16.40 -7.69 -8.69
N ALA A 277 -15.40 -8.36 -8.14
CA ALA A 277 -14.00 -7.89 -8.07
C ALA A 277 -13.03 -9.06 -8.28
N ASP A 278 -11.88 -8.80 -8.88
CA ASP A 278 -10.84 -9.80 -9.11
C ASP A 278 -10.29 -10.35 -7.77
N GLY A 279 -9.84 -11.61 -7.76
CA GLY A 279 -9.28 -12.27 -6.57
C GLY A 279 -10.21 -13.26 -5.87
N SER A 280 -9.61 -14.16 -5.09
CA SER A 280 -10.31 -15.13 -4.26
C SER A 280 -10.87 -14.46 -3.01
N GLU A 281 -11.79 -15.13 -2.31
CA GLU A 281 -12.28 -14.61 -1.04
C GLU A 281 -11.15 -14.52 0.01
N VAL A 282 -10.22 -15.49 -0.01
CA VAL A 282 -8.99 -15.47 0.79
C VAL A 282 -8.17 -14.22 0.49
N GLY A 283 -7.86 -13.97 -0.79
CA GLY A 283 -7.09 -12.80 -1.21
C GLY A 283 -7.76 -11.48 -0.79
N LYS A 284 -9.06 -11.33 -1.05
CA LYS A 284 -9.85 -10.14 -0.70
C LYS A 284 -9.87 -9.87 0.81
N THR A 285 -10.07 -10.91 1.61
CA THR A 285 -10.16 -10.76 3.07
C THR A 285 -8.78 -10.55 3.69
N TYR A 286 -7.73 -11.17 3.13
CA TYR A 286 -6.36 -10.93 3.55
C TYR A 286 -5.89 -9.50 3.19
N ASN A 287 -6.30 -8.98 2.03
CA ASN A 287 -6.09 -7.58 1.68
C ASN A 287 -6.74 -6.61 2.70
N PHE A 288 -7.96 -6.91 3.15
CA PHE A 288 -8.61 -6.16 4.23
C PHE A 288 -7.77 -6.17 5.53
N LEU A 289 -7.25 -7.33 5.92
CA LEU A 289 -6.35 -7.45 7.07
C LEU A 289 -5.08 -6.58 6.88
N ILE A 290 -4.41 -6.67 5.74
CA ILE A 290 -3.19 -5.87 5.45
C ILE A 290 -3.46 -4.38 5.65
N VAL A 291 -4.52 -3.84 5.05
CA VAL A 291 -4.82 -2.40 5.12
C VAL A 291 -5.03 -1.94 6.57
N LEU A 292 -5.78 -2.71 7.36
CA LEU A 292 -6.10 -2.35 8.74
C LEU A 292 -4.92 -2.54 9.70
N SER A 293 -4.16 -3.64 9.58
CA SER A 293 -2.95 -3.85 10.38
C SER A 293 -1.88 -2.80 10.04
N SER A 294 -1.75 -2.42 8.77
CA SER A 294 -0.81 -1.38 8.34
C SER A 294 -1.18 0.00 8.89
N LEU A 295 -2.48 0.34 8.90
CA LEU A 295 -2.96 1.58 9.53
C LEU A 295 -2.60 1.64 11.01
N LEU A 296 -2.79 0.53 11.74
CA LEU A 296 -2.46 0.39 13.15
C LEU A 296 -0.96 0.59 13.40
N CYS A 297 -0.11 -0.13 12.67
CA CYS A 297 1.34 -0.03 12.85
C CYS A 297 1.85 1.39 12.54
N LYS A 298 1.36 2.00 11.45
CA LYS A 298 1.68 3.40 11.13
C LYS A 298 1.25 4.36 12.23
N SER A 299 0.08 4.14 12.84
CA SER A 299 -0.37 4.98 13.95
C SER A 299 0.51 4.87 15.19
N TYR A 300 1.08 3.70 15.47
CA TYR A 300 2.09 3.57 16.53
C TYR A 300 3.39 4.32 16.19
N ALA A 301 3.85 4.28 14.93
CA ALA A 301 4.98 5.11 14.50
C ALA A 301 4.67 6.61 14.66
N THR A 302 3.46 7.04 14.31
CA THR A 302 3.01 8.43 14.45
C THR A 302 3.03 8.90 15.91
N ILE A 303 2.50 8.11 16.86
CA ILE A 303 2.54 8.51 18.28
C ILE A 303 3.97 8.54 18.82
N VAL A 304 4.85 7.60 18.41
CA VAL A 304 6.27 7.63 18.75
C VAL A 304 6.94 8.90 18.24
N ALA A 305 6.70 9.26 16.98
CA ALA A 305 7.19 10.50 16.41
C ALA A 305 6.68 11.71 17.21
N CYS A 306 5.36 11.81 17.46
CA CYS A 306 4.75 12.89 18.25
C CYS A 306 5.36 13.03 19.65
N ARG A 307 5.62 11.91 20.34
CA ARG A 307 6.31 11.93 21.65
C ARG A 307 7.71 12.51 21.52
N LYS A 308 8.45 12.14 20.48
CA LYS A 308 9.78 12.68 20.19
C LYS A 308 9.75 14.18 19.87
N ILE A 309 8.74 14.67 19.12
CA ILE A 309 8.53 16.11 18.84
C ILE A 309 8.29 16.93 20.12
N LEU A 310 7.82 16.28 21.18
CA LEU A 310 7.54 16.94 22.46
C LEU A 310 8.64 16.71 23.50
N CYS A 311 9.74 16.06 23.12
CA CYS A 311 10.80 15.61 24.04
C CYS A 311 10.24 14.81 25.23
N LEU A 312 9.18 14.03 25.03
CA LEU A 312 8.63 13.15 26.05
C LEU A 312 9.49 11.88 26.17
N PRO A 313 9.46 11.17 27.31
CA PRO A 313 10.17 9.90 27.47
C PRO A 313 9.83 8.90 26.35
N ASN A 314 10.83 8.21 25.82
CA ASN A 314 10.61 7.18 24.81
C ASN A 314 9.75 6.04 25.40
N ILE A 315 8.73 5.63 24.67
CA ILE A 315 7.93 4.43 24.96
C ILE A 315 8.06 3.52 23.74
N ASP A 316 8.68 2.37 23.92
CA ASP A 316 8.80 1.38 22.85
C ASP A 316 7.47 0.63 22.66
N TYR A 317 6.75 0.98 21.58
CA TYR A 317 5.51 0.30 21.19
C TYR A 317 5.76 -0.93 20.32
N THR A 318 7.00 -1.26 19.95
CA THR A 318 7.33 -2.43 19.11
C THR A 318 6.77 -3.74 19.68
N PRO A 319 6.87 -4.02 20.99
CA PRO A 319 6.26 -5.23 21.57
C PRO A 319 4.73 -5.25 21.42
N ILE A 320 4.07 -4.10 21.57
CA ILE A 320 2.62 -3.96 21.43
C ILE A 320 2.20 -4.16 19.98
N ILE A 321 2.94 -3.60 19.02
CA ILE A 321 2.71 -3.81 17.59
C ILE A 321 2.81 -5.30 17.24
N ASN A 322 3.88 -5.95 17.69
CA ASN A 322 4.10 -7.37 17.43
C ASN A 322 2.99 -8.24 18.03
N GLN A 323 2.55 -7.95 19.25
CA GLN A 323 1.41 -8.63 19.85
C GLN A 323 0.12 -8.40 19.04
N CYS A 324 -0.15 -7.15 18.63
CA CYS A 324 -1.32 -6.84 17.82
C CYS A 324 -1.33 -7.63 16.51
N ILE A 325 -0.20 -7.67 15.79
CA ILE A 325 -0.05 -8.42 14.54
C ILE A 325 -0.28 -9.91 14.79
N GLN A 326 0.38 -10.49 15.81
CA GLN A 326 0.26 -11.91 16.15
C GLN A 326 -1.18 -12.33 16.45
N GLU A 327 -1.90 -11.53 17.23
CA GLU A 327 -3.30 -11.85 17.57
C GLU A 327 -4.23 -11.68 16.36
N GLN A 328 -4.00 -10.68 15.51
CA GLN A 328 -4.78 -10.47 14.28
C GLN A 328 -4.53 -11.56 13.23
N THR A 329 -3.27 -11.96 13.01
CA THR A 329 -2.94 -13.04 12.07
C THR A 329 -3.43 -14.39 12.58
N LYS A 330 -3.40 -14.62 13.90
CA LYS A 330 -4.00 -15.80 14.52
C LYS A 330 -5.51 -15.86 14.32
N GLU A 331 -6.23 -14.76 14.61
CA GLU A 331 -7.68 -14.66 14.38
C GLU A 331 -8.01 -14.93 12.90
N PHE A 332 -7.23 -14.37 11.98
CA PHE A 332 -7.39 -14.61 10.55
C PHE A 332 -7.19 -16.10 10.19
N LYS A 333 -6.11 -16.71 10.69
CA LYS A 333 -5.76 -18.11 10.41
C LYS A 333 -6.78 -19.09 10.97
N GLU A 334 -7.23 -18.90 12.20
CA GLU A 334 -8.07 -19.88 12.92
C GLU A 334 -9.57 -19.69 12.64
N ASN A 335 -10.04 -18.44 12.54
CA ASN A 335 -11.47 -18.13 12.53
C ASN A 335 -11.98 -17.54 11.21
N VAL A 336 -11.09 -17.24 10.26
CA VAL A 336 -11.45 -16.60 8.99
C VAL A 336 -11.11 -17.47 7.78
N ILE A 337 -9.83 -17.78 7.56
CA ILE A 337 -9.35 -18.58 6.40
C ILE A 337 -10.14 -19.88 6.19
N PRO A 338 -10.39 -20.73 7.21
CA PRO A 338 -11.01 -22.05 7.00
C PRO A 338 -12.41 -21.99 6.39
N TYR A 339 -13.03 -20.81 6.41
CA TYR A 339 -14.35 -20.59 5.85
C TYR A 339 -14.28 -19.95 4.47
N LEU A 340 -13.16 -19.39 4.01
CA LEU A 340 -13.06 -18.67 2.74
C LEU A 340 -12.71 -19.60 1.57
N SER A 341 -13.22 -19.27 0.39
CA SER A 341 -12.83 -19.93 -0.85
C SER A 341 -11.51 -19.37 -1.39
N SER A 342 -10.59 -20.27 -1.77
CA SER A 342 -9.38 -19.96 -2.56
C SER A 342 -9.66 -19.89 -4.07
N THR A 343 -10.90 -20.13 -4.49
CA THR A 343 -11.30 -19.97 -5.89
C THR A 343 -11.48 -18.49 -6.20
N PHE A 344 -10.77 -18.00 -7.21
CA PHE A 344 -10.97 -16.68 -7.78
C PHE A 344 -11.76 -16.78 -9.09
N THR A 345 -12.55 -15.74 -9.34
CA THR A 345 -13.29 -15.57 -10.59
C THR A 345 -12.92 -14.26 -11.24
N THR A 346 -13.09 -14.19 -12.55
CA THR A 346 -12.77 -13.03 -13.37
C THR A 346 -13.93 -12.04 -13.41
N PHE A 347 -13.63 -10.76 -13.20
CA PHE A 347 -14.69 -9.74 -13.23
C PHE A 347 -14.64 -8.81 -14.44
N ASN A 348 -13.46 -8.32 -14.80
CA ASN A 348 -13.33 -7.38 -15.91
C ASN A 348 -13.30 -8.13 -17.24
N HIS A 349 -14.08 -7.67 -18.21
CA HIS A 349 -14.17 -8.29 -19.54
C HIS A 349 -13.75 -7.32 -20.64
N ILE A 350 -13.26 -7.87 -21.74
CA ILE A 350 -12.93 -7.17 -22.97
C ILE A 350 -13.72 -7.81 -24.12
N ASP A 351 -14.24 -6.99 -25.02
CA ASP A 351 -14.87 -7.48 -26.24
C ASP A 351 -13.76 -7.96 -27.20
N LEU A 352 -13.73 -9.26 -27.50
CA LEU A 352 -12.74 -9.87 -28.39
C LEU A 352 -12.98 -9.58 -29.87
N GLY A 353 -14.06 -8.87 -30.22
CA GLY A 353 -14.39 -8.54 -31.60
C GLY A 353 -14.66 -9.78 -32.45
N LYS A 354 -14.26 -9.76 -33.73
CA LYS A 354 -14.44 -10.89 -34.65
C LYS A 354 -13.33 -11.94 -34.47
N GLY A 355 -13.71 -13.21 -34.50
CA GLY A 355 -12.81 -14.35 -34.54
C GLY A 355 -12.36 -14.73 -35.96
N ALA A 356 -11.75 -15.91 -36.09
CA ALA A 356 -11.25 -16.40 -37.37
C ALA A 356 -12.36 -16.79 -38.35
N ALA A 357 -11.99 -16.95 -39.63
CA ALA A 357 -12.86 -17.56 -40.63
C ALA A 357 -13.15 -19.02 -40.26
N TRP A 358 -14.36 -19.49 -40.55
CA TRP A 358 -14.88 -20.79 -40.09
C TRP A 358 -14.06 -22.04 -40.47
N ARG A 359 -13.18 -21.98 -41.48
CA ARG A 359 -12.33 -23.09 -41.92
C ARG A 359 -10.95 -23.15 -41.26
N GLU A 360 -10.60 -22.16 -40.45
CA GLU A 360 -9.24 -22.03 -39.92
C GLU A 360 -9.14 -22.57 -38.49
N ALA A 361 -8.36 -23.65 -38.32
CA ALA A 361 -7.99 -24.15 -37.01
C ALA A 361 -6.93 -23.24 -36.38
N HIS A 362 -7.16 -22.85 -35.13
CA HIS A 362 -6.22 -22.05 -34.35
C HIS A 362 -5.91 -22.73 -33.03
N ILE A 363 -4.67 -22.55 -32.56
CA ILE A 363 -4.18 -23.06 -31.28
C ILE A 363 -3.55 -21.88 -30.54
N CYS A 364 -3.92 -21.73 -29.27
CA CYS A 364 -3.27 -20.84 -28.32
C CYS A 364 -2.76 -21.70 -27.18
N ASP A 365 -1.45 -21.84 -27.08
CA ASP A 365 -0.76 -22.75 -26.14
C ASP A 365 0.08 -21.90 -25.18
N VAL A 366 -0.51 -21.53 -24.03
CA VAL A 366 0.16 -20.73 -23.01
C VAL A 366 0.94 -21.66 -22.09
N LYS A 367 2.18 -21.95 -22.48
CA LYS A 367 3.05 -22.91 -21.81
C LYS A 367 4.16 -22.23 -21.04
N ALA A 368 4.26 -22.51 -19.74
CA ALA A 368 5.38 -22.09 -18.91
C ALA A 368 6.67 -22.83 -19.31
N SER A 369 7.81 -22.16 -19.08
CA SER A 369 9.14 -22.76 -19.26
C SER A 369 9.36 -23.91 -18.27
N PRO A 370 10.26 -24.87 -18.55
CA PRO A 370 10.61 -25.92 -17.59
C PRO A 370 11.02 -25.34 -16.23
N GLY A 371 10.41 -25.85 -15.15
CA GLY A 371 10.63 -25.36 -13.78
C GLY A 371 9.85 -24.08 -13.42
N TYR A 372 8.93 -23.62 -14.26
CA TYR A 372 8.05 -22.47 -14.00
C TYR A 372 6.59 -22.93 -13.92
N ALA A 373 5.79 -22.21 -13.15
CA ALA A 373 4.33 -22.35 -13.10
C ALA A 373 3.64 -21.11 -13.69
N LEU A 374 2.39 -21.28 -14.14
CA LEU A 374 1.52 -20.16 -14.52
C LEU A 374 0.85 -19.60 -13.26
N VAL A 375 0.89 -18.27 -13.09
CA VAL A 375 0.44 -17.59 -11.85
C VAL A 375 -0.63 -16.53 -12.08
N ALA A 376 -0.78 -16.06 -13.31
CA ALA A 376 -1.85 -15.14 -13.73
C ALA A 376 -1.95 -15.09 -15.26
N PHE A 377 -3.04 -14.54 -15.77
CA PHE A 377 -3.21 -14.22 -17.19
C PHE A 377 -3.81 -12.83 -17.40
N GLU A 378 -3.52 -12.25 -18.56
CA GLU A 378 -4.07 -10.99 -19.02
C GLU A 378 -4.29 -11.01 -20.53
N VAL A 379 -5.39 -10.41 -20.99
CA VAL A 379 -5.70 -10.26 -22.42
C VAL A 379 -5.46 -8.83 -22.84
N VAL A 380 -4.59 -8.64 -23.83
CA VAL A 380 -4.20 -7.32 -24.32
C VAL A 380 -4.56 -7.19 -25.79
N GLN A 381 -5.15 -6.05 -26.15
CA GLN A 381 -5.44 -5.73 -27.54
C GLN A 381 -4.16 -5.36 -28.29
N ASN A 382 -3.93 -6.01 -29.44
CA ASN A 382 -2.80 -5.77 -30.32
C ASN A 382 -3.30 -5.49 -31.75
N GLY A 383 -3.57 -4.21 -32.03
CA GLY A 383 -4.24 -3.80 -33.26
C GLY A 383 -5.69 -4.30 -33.30
N ASN A 384 -6.00 -5.16 -34.28
CA ASN A 384 -7.32 -5.78 -34.45
C ASN A 384 -7.43 -7.17 -33.81
N ASP A 385 -6.32 -7.75 -33.37
CA ASP A 385 -6.27 -9.05 -32.72
C ASP A 385 -6.00 -8.89 -31.21
N PHE A 386 -6.13 -9.99 -30.46
CA PHE A 386 -5.96 -10.01 -29.01
C PHE A 386 -4.92 -11.07 -28.62
N ASP A 387 -3.97 -10.69 -27.78
CA ASP A 387 -2.93 -11.57 -27.28
C ASP A 387 -3.29 -12.04 -25.86
N LEU A 388 -3.09 -13.32 -25.57
CA LEU A 388 -3.19 -13.87 -24.23
C LEU A 388 -1.79 -13.94 -23.61
N ILE A 389 -1.58 -13.15 -22.56
CA ILE A 389 -0.37 -13.12 -21.77
C ILE A 389 -0.54 -14.07 -20.58
N GLY A 390 0.31 -15.08 -20.47
CA GLY A 390 0.50 -15.87 -19.26
C GLY A 390 1.67 -15.33 -18.46
N TYR A 391 1.43 -14.94 -17.22
CA TYR A 391 2.50 -14.65 -16.25
C TYR A 391 3.02 -15.97 -15.69
N GLN A 392 4.33 -16.15 -15.76
CA GLN A 392 5.02 -17.32 -15.24
C GLN A 392 6.09 -16.93 -14.23
N ALA A 393 6.35 -17.83 -13.27
CA ALA A 393 7.44 -17.68 -12.31
C ALA A 393 7.94 -19.04 -11.82
N LYS A 394 9.19 -19.07 -11.35
CA LYS A 394 9.67 -20.15 -10.49
C LYS A 394 9.03 -20.01 -9.11
N LEU A 395 8.85 -21.15 -8.46
CA LEU A 395 8.30 -21.22 -7.11
C LEU A 395 9.46 -21.37 -6.10
N LYS A 396 9.22 -20.85 -4.90
CA LYS A 396 9.98 -21.10 -3.67
C LYS A 396 9.18 -22.07 -2.81
N SER A 397 9.68 -22.41 -1.63
CA SER A 397 8.96 -23.23 -0.65
C SER A 397 7.54 -22.70 -0.36
N ASN A 398 6.61 -23.61 -0.07
CA ASN A 398 5.22 -23.35 0.29
C ASN A 398 4.46 -22.46 -0.72
N TYR A 399 4.68 -22.66 -2.01
CA TYR A 399 4.05 -21.93 -3.12
C TYR A 399 4.43 -20.44 -3.23
N GLY A 400 5.45 -19.98 -2.48
CA GLY A 400 5.96 -18.62 -2.63
C GLY A 400 6.49 -18.36 -4.03
N ILE A 401 6.40 -17.12 -4.53
CA ILE A 401 6.88 -16.77 -5.87
C ILE A 401 8.31 -16.25 -5.81
N ASP A 402 9.18 -16.71 -6.71
CA ASP A 402 10.48 -16.08 -6.90
C ASP A 402 10.37 -14.82 -7.78
N LYS A 403 10.39 -13.65 -7.13
CA LYS A 403 10.20 -12.35 -7.79
C LYS A 403 11.14 -12.06 -8.95
N GLU A 404 12.38 -12.52 -8.87
CA GLU A 404 13.39 -12.27 -9.91
C GLU A 404 13.14 -13.12 -11.17
N SER A 405 12.33 -14.16 -11.05
CA SER A 405 12.01 -15.08 -12.14
C SER A 405 10.73 -14.71 -12.89
N VAL A 406 9.93 -13.76 -12.37
CA VAL A 406 8.64 -13.40 -12.97
C VAL A 406 8.84 -12.90 -14.40
N SER A 407 8.14 -13.52 -15.34
CA SER A 407 8.21 -13.18 -16.77
C SER A 407 6.87 -13.45 -17.47
N LYS A 408 6.77 -13.04 -18.75
CA LYS A 408 5.57 -13.16 -19.57
C LYS A 408 5.77 -14.20 -20.67
N VAL A 409 4.74 -15.01 -20.92
CA VAL A 409 4.56 -15.81 -22.14
C VAL A 409 3.44 -15.15 -22.94
N ILE A 410 3.73 -14.70 -24.15
CA ILE A 410 2.74 -14.01 -24.99
C ILE A 410 2.32 -14.97 -26.09
N THR A 411 1.02 -15.29 -26.14
CA THR A 411 0.46 -16.15 -27.19
C THR A 411 -0.56 -15.36 -27.99
N PRO A 412 -0.35 -15.15 -29.30
CA PRO A 412 -1.17 -14.25 -30.07
C PRO A 412 -2.51 -14.85 -30.49
N ASN A 413 -3.46 -13.97 -30.81
CA ASN A 413 -4.72 -14.28 -31.49
C ASN A 413 -5.73 -15.14 -30.69
N ILE A 414 -5.93 -14.88 -29.40
CA ILE A 414 -6.95 -15.59 -28.59
C ILE A 414 -8.38 -15.36 -29.12
N ASN A 415 -8.63 -14.18 -29.69
CA ASN A 415 -9.88 -13.86 -30.38
C ASN A 415 -10.18 -14.81 -31.56
N LYS A 416 -9.17 -15.38 -32.21
CA LYS A 416 -9.37 -16.34 -33.31
C LYS A 416 -9.89 -17.71 -32.86
N ILE A 417 -9.81 -17.99 -31.56
CA ILE A 417 -10.29 -19.24 -30.97
C ILE A 417 -11.66 -19.03 -30.32
N ILE A 418 -11.79 -17.98 -29.51
CA ILE A 418 -12.96 -17.76 -28.65
C ILE A 418 -13.95 -16.77 -29.28
N GLY A 419 -13.50 -15.93 -30.21
CA GLY A 419 -14.35 -14.93 -30.85
C GLY A 419 -15.33 -15.52 -31.88
N PRO A 420 -16.45 -14.82 -32.15
CA PRO A 420 -17.44 -15.23 -33.14
C PRO A 420 -16.83 -15.38 -34.53
N ARG A 421 -17.10 -16.51 -35.19
CA ARG A 421 -16.56 -16.84 -36.52
C ARG A 421 -17.46 -16.28 -37.63
N SER A 422 -16.87 -15.63 -38.63
CA SER A 422 -17.58 -15.17 -39.83
C SER A 422 -17.56 -16.24 -40.94
N GLY A 423 -18.70 -16.41 -41.61
CA GLY A 423 -18.84 -17.22 -42.82
C GLY A 423 -18.19 -16.58 -44.04
N GLU A 424 -17.84 -17.37 -45.06
CA GLU A 424 -17.42 -16.84 -46.37
C GLU A 424 -18.57 -16.05 -47.01
N LYS A 425 -18.31 -14.81 -47.43
CA LYS A 425 -19.24 -14.00 -48.22
C LYS A 425 -19.35 -14.58 -49.63
N LYS A 426 -20.49 -15.18 -49.99
CA LYS A 426 -20.82 -15.34 -51.42
C LYS A 426 -21.17 -13.97 -52.01
N PRO A 427 -20.78 -13.65 -53.25
CA PRO A 427 -21.16 -12.40 -53.88
C PRO A 427 -22.69 -12.26 -53.94
N GLY A 428 -23.26 -11.33 -53.17
CA GLY A 428 -24.71 -11.08 -53.12
C GLY A 428 -25.42 -11.57 -51.85
N GLU A 429 -24.75 -12.24 -50.91
CA GLU A 429 -25.31 -12.68 -49.63
C GLU A 429 -24.82 -11.80 -48.46
N GLU A 430 -25.69 -11.58 -47.46
CA GLU A 430 -25.31 -10.97 -46.18
C GLU A 430 -24.35 -11.89 -45.41
N GLU A 431 -23.38 -11.30 -44.70
CA GLU A 431 -22.37 -12.04 -43.92
C GLU A 431 -23.06 -12.91 -42.86
N THR A 432 -23.01 -14.24 -43.03
CA THR A 432 -23.58 -15.17 -42.05
C THR A 432 -22.58 -15.36 -40.92
N ILE A 433 -22.74 -14.61 -39.83
CA ILE A 433 -21.95 -14.78 -38.60
C ILE A 433 -22.47 -16.05 -37.89
N SER A 434 -21.55 -16.95 -37.51
CA SER A 434 -21.89 -18.09 -36.66
C SER A 434 -22.44 -17.58 -35.34
N LYS A 435 -23.70 -17.91 -35.05
CA LYS A 435 -24.43 -17.41 -33.89
C LYS A 435 -24.16 -18.19 -32.61
N HIS A 436 -23.36 -19.25 -32.62
CA HIS A 436 -23.16 -20.14 -31.48
C HIS A 436 -21.68 -20.46 -31.29
N ILE A 437 -21.23 -20.44 -30.03
CA ILE A 437 -19.89 -20.83 -29.59
C ILE A 437 -20.05 -21.90 -28.51
N TYR A 438 -19.69 -23.14 -28.83
CA TYR A 438 -19.74 -24.28 -27.92
C TYR A 438 -18.45 -24.38 -27.10
N PHE A 439 -18.58 -24.66 -25.81
CA PHE A 439 -17.46 -24.85 -24.87
C PHE A 439 -17.86 -25.88 -23.82
N ASN A 440 -16.99 -26.15 -22.84
CA ASN A 440 -17.29 -27.09 -21.76
C ASN A 440 -17.00 -26.44 -20.40
N SER A 441 -18.00 -26.46 -19.52
CA SER A 441 -17.97 -25.82 -18.21
C SER A 441 -17.55 -26.73 -17.07
N GLU A 442 -17.14 -27.97 -17.32
CA GLU A 442 -16.62 -28.86 -16.28
C GLU A 442 -15.24 -28.41 -15.81
N GLU A 443 -15.08 -28.25 -14.49
CA GLU A 443 -13.81 -27.86 -13.89
C GLU A 443 -12.74 -28.96 -14.06
N VAL A 444 -11.51 -28.54 -14.36
CA VAL A 444 -10.31 -29.37 -14.23
C VAL A 444 -9.69 -29.09 -12.86
N ILE A 445 -9.62 -30.11 -11.99
CA ILE A 445 -9.05 -29.98 -10.64
C ILE A 445 -7.93 -31.02 -10.47
N PHE A 446 -6.72 -30.55 -10.22
CA PHE A 446 -5.60 -31.45 -9.91
C PHE A 446 -5.51 -31.76 -8.40
N PRO A 447 -4.85 -32.87 -8.02
CA PRO A 447 -4.53 -33.15 -6.61
C PRO A 447 -3.70 -32.03 -5.97
N GLU A 448 -3.73 -31.94 -4.65
CA GLU A 448 -2.85 -31.03 -3.91
C GLU A 448 -1.37 -31.32 -4.21
N GLY A 449 -0.56 -30.27 -4.32
CA GLY A 449 0.84 -30.38 -4.74
C GLY A 449 1.05 -30.36 -6.25
N TYR A 450 0.01 -30.39 -7.08
CA TYR A 450 0.13 -30.13 -8.52
C TYR A 450 -0.15 -28.67 -8.85
N VAL A 451 0.70 -28.07 -9.69
CA VAL A 451 0.59 -26.68 -10.13
C VAL A 451 0.44 -26.60 -11.64
N ILE A 452 -0.48 -25.77 -12.14
CA ILE A 452 -0.73 -25.61 -13.57
C ILE A 452 0.48 -24.95 -14.26
N THR A 453 0.96 -25.61 -15.31
CA THR A 453 2.12 -25.16 -16.11
C THR A 453 1.76 -24.93 -17.58
N ASN A 454 0.62 -25.45 -18.05
CA ASN A 454 0.15 -25.22 -19.41
C ASN A 454 -1.37 -25.08 -19.47
N ILE A 455 -1.85 -24.13 -20.28
CA ILE A 455 -3.24 -24.05 -20.71
C ILE A 455 -3.25 -23.87 -22.23
N LYS A 456 -3.89 -24.81 -22.91
CA LYS A 456 -3.95 -24.86 -24.36
C LYS A 456 -5.38 -24.82 -24.84
N PHE A 457 -5.71 -23.81 -25.62
CA PHE A 457 -6.98 -23.67 -26.31
C PHE A 457 -6.84 -24.08 -27.77
N LYS A 458 -7.84 -24.78 -28.28
CA LYS A 458 -7.88 -25.20 -29.69
C LYS A 458 -9.29 -25.01 -30.24
N SER A 459 -9.39 -24.39 -31.41
CA SER A 459 -10.66 -24.29 -32.11
C SER A 459 -10.86 -25.46 -33.09
N GLY A 460 -12.09 -26.00 -33.15
CA GLY A 460 -12.44 -27.09 -34.05
C GLY A 460 -12.56 -26.65 -35.52
N THR A 461 -12.33 -27.56 -36.47
CA THR A 461 -12.49 -27.31 -37.93
C THR A 461 -13.90 -27.59 -38.44
N LEU A 462 -14.71 -28.32 -37.68
CA LEU A 462 -16.05 -28.80 -38.09
C LEU A 462 -17.14 -28.47 -37.06
N GLU A 463 -16.78 -28.35 -35.79
CA GLU A 463 -17.69 -28.02 -34.69
C GLU A 463 -17.45 -26.58 -34.28
N MET A 464 -18.54 -25.80 -34.13
CA MET A 464 -18.53 -24.36 -33.80
C MET A 464 -18.17 -24.13 -32.32
N GLY A 465 -17.09 -24.74 -31.85
CA GLY A 465 -16.65 -24.70 -30.47
C GLY A 465 -15.14 -24.70 -30.31
N PHE A 466 -14.69 -24.50 -29.07
CA PHE A 466 -13.29 -24.60 -28.70
C PHE A 466 -13.12 -25.59 -27.53
N HIS A 467 -11.96 -26.23 -27.53
CA HIS A 467 -11.53 -27.18 -26.51
C HIS A 467 -10.42 -26.54 -25.70
N TYR A 468 -10.28 -26.95 -24.44
CA TYR A 468 -9.10 -26.61 -23.66
C TYR A 468 -8.48 -27.83 -23.01
N GLU A 469 -7.17 -27.82 -22.95
CA GLU A 469 -6.32 -28.83 -22.32
C GLU A 469 -5.47 -28.12 -21.26
N VAL A 470 -5.49 -28.64 -20.04
CA VAL A 470 -4.75 -28.10 -18.91
C VAL A 470 -3.73 -29.14 -18.48
N THR A 471 -2.48 -28.72 -18.27
CA THR A 471 -1.42 -29.58 -17.74
C THR A 471 -0.89 -29.00 -16.44
N ALA A 472 -0.74 -29.86 -15.44
CA ALA A 472 -0.11 -29.56 -14.18
C ALA A 472 1.07 -30.49 -13.91
N CYS A 473 2.07 -29.98 -13.22
CA CYS A 473 3.27 -30.73 -12.80
C CYS A 473 3.30 -30.84 -11.28
N LEU A 474 3.88 -31.93 -10.75
CA LEU A 474 4.09 -32.06 -9.31
C LEU A 474 5.08 -31.00 -8.80
N TYR A 475 4.77 -30.43 -7.66
CA TYR A 475 5.55 -29.41 -6.97
C TYR A 475 5.89 -29.89 -5.55
N ASP A 476 7.13 -29.65 -5.14
CA ASP A 476 7.60 -29.93 -3.78
C ASP A 476 7.55 -28.65 -2.91
N PRO A 477 6.66 -28.57 -1.89
CA PRO A 477 6.54 -27.42 -1.01
C PRO A 477 7.78 -27.17 -0.14
N ILE A 478 8.66 -28.15 0.04
CA ILE A 478 9.88 -27.97 0.84
C ILE A 478 10.96 -27.26 0.05
N THR A 479 11.23 -27.75 -1.18
CA THR A 479 12.34 -27.23 -2.01
C THR A 479 11.90 -26.09 -2.94
N GLY A 480 10.63 -26.04 -3.32
CA GLY A 480 10.13 -25.13 -4.34
C GLY A 480 10.27 -25.64 -5.77
N GLU A 481 10.80 -26.86 -5.97
CA GLU A 481 11.03 -27.42 -7.30
C GLU A 481 9.74 -27.98 -7.94
N ILE A 482 9.65 -27.85 -9.27
CA ILE A 482 8.56 -28.42 -10.07
C ILE A 482 9.15 -29.57 -10.89
N ASP A 483 8.65 -30.78 -10.66
CA ASP A 483 9.07 -31.98 -11.41
C ASP A 483 8.33 -32.05 -12.75
N THR A 484 9.07 -31.82 -13.84
CA THR A 484 8.52 -31.89 -15.20
C THR A 484 8.30 -33.32 -15.71
N ASN A 485 8.67 -34.36 -14.96
CA ASN A 485 8.43 -35.76 -15.33
C ASN A 485 7.11 -36.29 -14.75
N GLU A 486 6.65 -35.74 -13.63
CA GLU A 486 5.37 -36.08 -13.01
C GLU A 486 4.29 -35.09 -13.43
N THR A 487 3.71 -35.35 -14.61
CA THR A 487 2.73 -34.46 -15.26
C THR A 487 1.35 -35.11 -15.37
N LEU A 488 0.31 -34.34 -15.06
CA LEU A 488 -1.09 -34.70 -15.33
C LEU A 488 -1.68 -33.75 -16.36
N THR A 489 -2.37 -34.30 -17.35
CA THR A 489 -3.04 -33.53 -18.39
C THR A 489 -4.50 -33.95 -18.46
N GLU A 490 -5.39 -32.96 -18.45
CA GLU A 490 -6.81 -33.16 -18.65
C GLU A 490 -7.32 -32.28 -19.80
N MET A 491 -8.23 -32.84 -20.59
CA MET A 491 -8.85 -32.16 -21.72
C MET A 491 -10.35 -32.03 -21.50
N ARG A 492 -10.91 -30.92 -21.98
CA ARG A 492 -12.34 -30.67 -22.08
C ARG A 492 -12.68 -30.37 -23.52
N ASP A 493 -13.31 -31.34 -24.17
CA ASP A 493 -13.91 -31.19 -25.50
C ASP A 493 -15.14 -30.30 -25.44
N ALA A 494 -15.49 -29.66 -26.55
CA ALA A 494 -16.64 -28.76 -26.62
C ALA A 494 -17.91 -29.55 -26.35
N ASN A 495 -18.79 -29.02 -25.50
CA ASN A 495 -20.07 -29.62 -25.22
C ASN A 495 -21.17 -28.84 -25.99
N PRO A 496 -21.89 -29.49 -26.93
CA PRO A 496 -22.98 -28.86 -27.67
C PRO A 496 -24.13 -28.35 -26.81
N GLU A 497 -24.26 -28.82 -25.56
CA GLU A 497 -25.30 -28.37 -24.62
C GLU A 497 -24.94 -27.05 -23.91
N THR A 498 -23.69 -26.60 -24.00
CA THR A 498 -23.22 -25.35 -23.39
C THR A 498 -22.70 -24.39 -24.47
N GLU A 499 -23.50 -23.34 -24.73
CA GLU A 499 -23.23 -22.35 -25.77
C GLU A 499 -23.36 -20.89 -25.31
N ILE A 500 -22.60 -20.01 -25.96
CA ILE A 500 -22.85 -18.57 -25.97
C ILE A 500 -23.24 -18.16 -27.39
N SER A 501 -24.30 -17.37 -27.49
CA SER A 501 -24.89 -17.00 -28.77
C SER A 501 -24.83 -15.49 -29.04
N PRO A 502 -23.73 -14.95 -29.59
CA PRO A 502 -23.58 -13.51 -29.82
C PRO A 502 -24.57 -12.99 -30.89
N THR A 503 -25.05 -11.76 -30.73
CA THR A 503 -25.88 -11.08 -31.73
C THR A 503 -25.00 -10.44 -32.83
N SER A 504 -25.58 -10.09 -33.99
CA SER A 504 -24.82 -9.55 -35.14
C SER A 504 -24.04 -8.27 -34.84
N ASP A 505 -24.42 -7.55 -33.78
CA ASP A 505 -23.91 -6.23 -33.45
C ASP A 505 -23.01 -6.23 -32.20
N ASN A 506 -22.98 -7.33 -31.42
CA ASN A 506 -22.22 -7.46 -30.18
C ASN A 506 -21.22 -8.63 -30.30
N GLY A 507 -19.96 -8.37 -29.94
CA GLY A 507 -18.95 -9.43 -29.84
C GLY A 507 -19.11 -10.29 -28.58
N VAL A 508 -18.08 -11.11 -28.33
CA VAL A 508 -17.99 -11.97 -27.14
C VAL A 508 -17.09 -11.31 -26.13
N TYR A 509 -17.55 -11.28 -24.89
CA TYR A 509 -16.82 -10.67 -23.79
C TYR A 509 -16.00 -11.74 -23.07
N PHE A 510 -14.68 -11.61 -23.11
CA PHE A 510 -13.77 -12.54 -22.44
C PHE A 510 -13.06 -11.84 -21.27
N PRO A 511 -12.66 -12.57 -20.21
CA PRO A 511 -11.92 -11.99 -19.10
C PRO A 511 -10.66 -11.25 -19.54
N ASN A 512 -10.53 -10.00 -19.11
CA ASN A 512 -9.32 -9.20 -19.32
C ASN A 512 -8.20 -9.66 -18.37
N ARG A 513 -8.50 -9.85 -17.08
CA ARG A 513 -7.52 -10.30 -16.08
C ARG A 513 -8.01 -11.56 -15.39
N ILE A 514 -7.14 -12.56 -15.30
CA ILE A 514 -7.39 -13.85 -14.64
C ILE A 514 -6.28 -14.09 -13.63
N SER A 515 -6.52 -13.71 -12.39
CA SER A 515 -5.51 -13.76 -11.32
C SER A 515 -6.18 -13.69 -9.96
N ASP A 516 -5.53 -14.27 -8.95
CA ASP A 516 -5.80 -13.88 -7.58
C ASP A 516 -5.26 -12.46 -7.30
N ILE A 517 -5.52 -11.88 -6.11
CA ILE A 517 -5.02 -10.55 -5.72
C ILE A 517 -3.49 -10.51 -5.79
N PHE A 518 -2.86 -11.53 -5.22
CA PHE A 518 -1.43 -11.79 -5.30
C PHE A 518 -1.18 -12.97 -6.23
N PHE A 519 -0.10 -12.92 -6.98
CA PHE A 519 0.33 -14.04 -7.84
C PHE A 519 0.52 -15.29 -7.01
N SER A 520 -0.15 -16.34 -7.44
CA SER A 520 -0.17 -17.64 -6.78
C SER A 520 -0.32 -18.72 -7.85
N PRO A 521 0.38 -19.86 -7.72
CA PRO A 521 0.17 -20.97 -8.65
C PRO A 521 -1.27 -21.48 -8.55
N MET A 522 -1.78 -21.97 -9.68
CA MET A 522 -3.16 -22.42 -9.82
C MET A 522 -3.25 -23.95 -9.74
N ARG A 523 -4.29 -24.44 -9.08
CA ARG A 523 -4.62 -25.87 -8.92
C ARG A 523 -5.74 -26.33 -9.83
N SER A 524 -6.68 -25.45 -10.15
CA SER A 524 -7.83 -25.78 -11.00
C SER A 524 -8.07 -24.74 -12.08
N PHE A 525 -8.83 -25.10 -13.10
CA PHE A 525 -9.21 -24.19 -14.17
C PHE A 525 -10.57 -24.61 -14.76
N GLN A 526 -11.47 -23.64 -14.90
CA GLN A 526 -12.81 -23.82 -15.45
C GLN A 526 -13.18 -22.60 -16.28
N ILE A 527 -13.86 -22.82 -17.41
CA ILE A 527 -14.45 -21.76 -18.23
C ILE A 527 -15.96 -21.87 -18.16
N ASN A 528 -16.62 -20.81 -17.71
CA ASN A 528 -18.06 -20.67 -17.71
C ASN A 528 -18.49 -19.62 -18.71
N GLY A 529 -19.73 -19.71 -19.19
CA GLY A 529 -20.31 -18.74 -20.12
C GLY A 529 -21.74 -18.42 -19.75
N ASP A 530 -22.09 -17.14 -19.74
CA ASP A 530 -23.46 -16.67 -19.55
C ASP A 530 -24.09 -16.36 -20.93
N PRO A 531 -25.09 -17.14 -21.37
CA PRO A 531 -25.76 -16.94 -22.65
C PRO A 531 -26.45 -15.57 -22.77
N ASN A 532 -26.91 -14.99 -21.67
CA ASN A 532 -27.66 -13.73 -21.68
C ASN A 532 -26.76 -12.51 -21.82
N SER A 533 -25.60 -12.52 -21.16
CA SER A 533 -24.64 -11.42 -21.22
C SER A 533 -23.52 -11.63 -22.23
N HIS A 534 -23.44 -12.81 -22.85
CA HIS A 534 -22.40 -13.21 -23.79
C HIS A 534 -20.98 -13.11 -23.20
N LYS A 535 -20.88 -13.32 -21.89
CA LYS A 535 -19.64 -13.21 -21.12
C LYS A 535 -19.10 -14.58 -20.76
N PHE A 536 -17.81 -14.78 -21.05
CA PHE A 536 -17.04 -15.86 -20.46
C PHE A 536 -16.50 -15.44 -19.09
N SER A 537 -16.51 -16.36 -18.14
CA SER A 537 -15.82 -16.21 -16.86
C SER A 537 -14.87 -17.38 -16.65
N ILE A 538 -13.74 -17.14 -16.00
CA ILE A 538 -12.81 -18.19 -15.60
C ILE A 538 -12.85 -18.32 -14.09
N LEU A 539 -12.98 -19.57 -13.62
CA LEU A 539 -12.81 -19.92 -12.21
C LEU A 539 -11.54 -20.75 -12.06
N SER A 540 -10.76 -20.44 -11.04
CA SER A 540 -9.52 -21.16 -10.74
C SER A 540 -9.22 -21.10 -9.25
N THR A 541 -8.75 -22.21 -8.68
CA THR A 541 -8.33 -22.29 -7.28
C THR A 541 -6.85 -22.00 -7.15
N SER A 542 -6.50 -21.00 -6.33
CA SER A 542 -5.11 -20.62 -6.03
C SER A 542 -4.57 -21.35 -4.79
N TYR A 543 -3.25 -21.40 -4.65
CA TYR A 543 -2.56 -21.85 -3.44
C TYR A 543 -2.20 -20.70 -2.48
N LEU A 544 -2.92 -19.57 -2.56
CA LEU A 544 -2.62 -18.39 -1.74
C LEU A 544 -2.81 -18.68 -0.24
N SER A 545 -3.85 -19.44 0.11
CA SER A 545 -4.15 -19.80 1.50
C SER A 545 -3.00 -20.58 2.15
N GLU A 546 -2.51 -21.61 1.45
CA GLU A 546 -1.42 -22.48 1.87
C GLU A 546 -0.13 -21.68 2.06
N TYR A 547 0.19 -20.78 1.11
CA TYR A 547 1.35 -19.92 1.25
C TYR A 547 1.26 -19.02 2.48
N LEU A 548 0.11 -18.35 2.71
CA LEU A 548 -0.08 -17.45 3.84
C LEU A 548 0.03 -18.19 5.19
N VAL A 549 -0.56 -19.38 5.30
CA VAL A 549 -0.56 -20.22 6.51
C VAL A 549 0.84 -20.64 6.94
N GLU A 550 1.74 -20.84 5.97
CA GLU A 550 3.13 -21.28 6.17
C GLU A 550 4.16 -20.14 6.12
N SER A 551 3.73 -18.90 5.88
CA SER A 551 4.58 -17.71 5.81
C SER A 551 4.11 -16.59 6.77
N ASP A 552 3.36 -15.61 6.27
CA ASP A 552 3.04 -14.37 7.00
C ASP A 552 2.23 -14.64 8.28
N LEU A 553 1.31 -15.62 8.24
CA LEU A 553 0.44 -15.93 9.38
C LEU A 553 1.15 -16.69 10.51
N ILE A 554 2.42 -17.03 10.32
CA ILE A 554 3.32 -17.54 11.35
C ILE A 554 4.56 -16.65 11.54
N ASN A 555 4.48 -15.39 11.09
CA ASN A 555 5.51 -14.37 11.26
C ASN A 555 6.86 -14.73 10.61
N LYS A 556 6.82 -15.31 9.41
CA LYS A 556 8.01 -15.54 8.58
C LYS A 556 8.10 -14.51 7.47
N GLU A 557 9.31 -14.37 6.92
CA GLU A 557 9.53 -13.59 5.71
C GLU A 557 8.61 -14.06 4.59
N THR A 558 7.92 -13.09 3.98
CA THR A 558 6.89 -13.31 2.97
C THR A 558 7.16 -12.38 1.80
N SER A 559 6.87 -12.84 0.58
CA SER A 559 6.99 -12.03 -0.63
C SER A 559 5.75 -12.29 -1.49
N LEU A 560 4.84 -11.32 -1.50
CA LEU A 560 3.60 -11.37 -2.25
C LEU A 560 3.71 -10.41 -3.43
N ILE A 561 3.56 -10.96 -4.63
CA ILE A 561 3.71 -10.21 -5.87
C ILE A 561 2.33 -9.86 -6.39
N PHE A 562 2.14 -8.64 -6.88
CA PHE A 562 0.89 -8.23 -7.52
C PHE A 562 1.15 -7.41 -8.79
N LEU A 563 0.16 -7.40 -9.68
CA LEU A 563 0.20 -6.56 -10.89
C LEU A 563 -0.09 -5.11 -10.53
N THR A 564 0.84 -4.22 -10.87
CA THR A 564 0.58 -2.78 -10.85
C THR A 564 -0.34 -2.48 -12.04
N LYS A 565 -1.57 -1.99 -11.78
CA LYS A 565 -2.38 -1.43 -12.88
C LYS A 565 -1.60 -0.24 -13.41
N ASP A 566 -1.31 -0.21 -14.71
CA ASP A 566 -0.65 0.91 -15.40
C ASP A 566 -1.06 2.25 -14.79
N ILE A 567 -0.18 2.86 -14.00
CA ILE A 567 -0.14 4.30 -13.85
C ILE A 567 0.47 4.81 -15.17
N THR A 568 -0.28 4.63 -16.26
CA THR A 568 -0.22 5.30 -17.57
C THR A 568 -0.83 4.43 -18.68
N ALA A 569 -2.16 4.38 -18.73
CA ALA A 569 -2.83 4.54 -20.02
C ALA A 569 -2.61 6.00 -20.51
N ASN A 570 -1.33 6.32 -20.83
CA ASN A 570 -0.80 7.50 -21.53
C ASN A 570 0.69 7.72 -21.17
N THR A 571 1.56 6.80 -21.55
CA THR A 571 2.94 7.15 -21.99
C THR A 571 3.41 6.09 -22.97
N LEU A 572 2.98 6.24 -24.23
CA LEU A 572 3.80 5.82 -25.35
C LEU A 572 5.14 6.58 -25.27
N ASN A 573 6.23 5.82 -25.30
CA ASN A 573 7.64 6.25 -25.43
C ASN A 573 8.24 7.05 -24.26
N ASN A 574 9.14 6.40 -23.52
CA ASN A 574 10.53 6.84 -23.31
C ASN A 574 11.39 5.69 -22.81
#